data_AF-A0A7K0ZUS9-F1
#
_entry.id   AF-A0A7K0ZUS9-F1
#
_cell.length_a   1.000
_cell.length_b   1.000
_cell.length_c   1.000
_cell.angle_alpha   90.00
_cell.angle_beta   90.00
_cell.angle_gamma   90.00
#
_symmetry.space_group_name_H-M   'P 1'
#
loop_
_entity.id
_entity.type
_entity.pdbx_description
1 polymer ?
#
loop_
_entity_poly.entity_id
_entity_poly.type
_entity_poly.pdbx_seq_one_letter_code
_entity_poly.pdbx_strand_id
1 'polypeptide(L)'
;MAGGRAVDDERAAYADGPVAALRRIAFLLERAREDTYKVKAFRGAAAAVLPLGEEALAAAVADGSLTSLPGIGASSASVITDAVRGVVP
;
A
#
# COMPACT_ATOMS: atom_id res chain seq x y z
N MET A 1 14.67 1.51 -26.19
CA MET A 1 15.17 2.19 -24.98
C MET A 1 14.07 3.09 -24.39
N ALA A 2 12.98 2.52 -23.88
CA ALA A 2 11.82 3.26 -23.32
C ALA A 2 11.45 2.78 -21.90
N GLY A 3 12.40 2.17 -21.18
CA GLY A 3 12.14 1.54 -19.88
C GLY A 3 12.33 2.45 -18.66
N GLY A 4 13.14 3.51 -18.74
CA GLY A 4 13.53 4.30 -17.55
C GLY A 4 12.39 5.10 -16.92
N ARG A 5 11.65 5.88 -17.73
CA ARG A 5 10.59 6.77 -17.21
C ARG A 5 9.49 6.03 -16.45
N ALA A 6 9.09 4.84 -16.92
CA ALA A 6 7.99 4.09 -16.35
C ALA A 6 8.36 3.41 -15.02
N VAL A 7 9.60 2.94 -14.86
CA VAL A 7 10.06 2.35 -13.59
C VAL A 7 10.29 3.42 -12.53
N ASP A 8 10.73 4.62 -12.96
CA ASP A 8 10.89 5.77 -12.07
C ASP A 8 9.52 6.28 -11.58
N ASP A 9 8.53 6.39 -12.47
CA ASP A 9 7.14 6.71 -12.09
C ASP A 9 6.54 5.64 -11.17
N GLU A 10 6.88 4.36 -11.39
CA GLU A 10 6.40 3.26 -10.56
C GLU A 10 6.98 3.32 -9.14
N ARG A 11 8.27 3.61 -9.01
CA ARG A 11 8.93 3.78 -7.71
C ARG A 11 8.45 5.04 -6.98
N ALA A 12 8.23 6.12 -7.73
CA ALA A 12 7.67 7.38 -7.22
C ALA A 12 6.25 7.18 -6.67
N ALA A 13 5.40 6.41 -7.36
CA ALA A 13 4.04 6.12 -6.91
C ALA A 13 3.99 5.35 -5.57
N TYR A 14 5.03 4.57 -5.22
CA TYR A 14 5.16 3.97 -3.89
C TYR A 14 5.78 4.92 -2.86
N ALA A 15 6.63 5.86 -3.29
CA ALA A 15 7.21 6.88 -2.44
C ALA A 15 6.20 7.95 -2.01
N ASP A 16 5.08 8.10 -2.74
CA ASP A 16 3.94 8.97 -2.39
C ASP A 16 3.14 8.47 -1.15
N GLY A 17 3.61 7.42 -0.49
CA GLY A 17 3.12 6.97 0.81
C GLY A 17 2.19 5.74 0.75
N PRO A 18 1.72 5.28 1.93
CA PRO A 18 1.06 3.98 2.09
C PRO A 18 -0.25 3.85 1.31
N VAL A 19 -1.05 4.91 1.20
CA VAL A 19 -2.28 4.89 0.39
C VAL A 19 -1.95 4.70 -1.09
N ALA A 20 -0.94 5.40 -1.59
CA ALA A 20 -0.52 5.33 -3.00
C ALA A 20 0.03 3.94 -3.32
N ALA A 21 0.87 3.39 -2.45
CA ALA A 21 1.39 2.01 -2.53
C ALA A 21 0.26 0.97 -2.63
N LEU A 22 -0.72 1.00 -1.72
CA LEU A 22 -1.84 0.06 -1.71
C LEU A 22 -2.69 0.16 -2.99
N ARG A 23 -2.98 1.38 -3.45
CA ARG A 23 -3.73 1.62 -4.70
C ARG A 23 -2.97 1.12 -5.91
N ARG A 24 -1.64 1.29 -5.94
CA ARG A 24 -0.77 0.80 -7.01
C ARG A 24 -0.80 -0.73 -7.09
N ILE A 25 -0.66 -1.42 -5.97
CA ILE A 25 -0.75 -2.89 -5.93
C ILE A 25 -2.13 -3.36 -6.42
N ALA A 26 -3.21 -2.76 -5.93
CA ALA A 26 -4.56 -3.13 -6.36
C ALA A 26 -4.75 -2.97 -7.88
N PHE A 27 -4.23 -1.87 -8.44
CA PHE A 27 -4.26 -1.62 -9.88
C PHE A 27 -3.46 -2.66 -10.66
N LEU A 28 -2.26 -3.02 -10.21
CA LEU A 28 -1.41 -4.01 -10.87
C LEU A 28 -2.06 -5.40 -10.88
N LEU A 29 -2.64 -5.82 -9.75
CA LEU A 29 -3.39 -7.06 -9.63
C LEU A 29 -4.60 -7.09 -10.56
N GLU A 30 -5.38 -6.01 -10.60
CA GLU A 30 -6.55 -5.89 -11.49
C GLU A 30 -6.14 -5.97 -12.97
N ARG A 31 -5.09 -5.25 -13.36
CA ARG A 31 -4.55 -5.28 -14.72
C ARG A 31 -4.04 -6.68 -15.11
N ALA A 32 -3.43 -7.39 -14.17
CA ALA A 32 -2.96 -8.76 -14.36
C ALA A 32 -4.08 -9.81 -14.38
N ARG A 33 -5.34 -9.41 -14.09
CA ARG A 33 -6.48 -10.33 -13.90
C ARG A 33 -6.21 -11.39 -12.83
N GLU A 34 -5.51 -10.96 -11.77
CA GLU A 34 -5.27 -11.76 -10.57
C GLU A 34 -6.55 -11.91 -9.73
N ASP A 35 -6.42 -12.66 -8.62
CA ASP A 35 -7.50 -12.90 -7.67
C ASP A 35 -8.20 -11.59 -7.22
N THR A 36 -9.48 -11.47 -7.57
CA THR A 36 -10.36 -10.36 -7.19
C THR A 36 -10.46 -10.14 -5.68
N TYR A 37 -10.25 -11.17 -4.85
CA TYR A 37 -10.17 -11.02 -3.40
C TYR A 37 -8.96 -10.18 -2.99
N LYS A 38 -7.79 -10.43 -3.58
CA LYS A 38 -6.58 -9.63 -3.31
C LYS A 38 -6.78 -8.17 -3.74
N VAL A 39 -7.35 -7.94 -4.92
CA VAL A 39 -7.68 -6.59 -5.41
C VAL A 39 -8.56 -5.85 -4.40
N LYS A 40 -9.63 -6.50 -3.92
CA LYS A 40 -10.53 -5.93 -2.90
C LYS A 40 -9.84 -5.69 -1.57
N ALA A 41 -8.97 -6.60 -1.12
CA ALA A 41 -8.23 -6.46 0.13
C ALA A 41 -7.32 -5.23 0.13
N PHE A 42 -6.55 -5.00 -0.95
CA PHE A 42 -5.69 -3.81 -1.05
C PHE A 42 -6.49 -2.51 -1.20
N ARG A 43 -7.61 -2.52 -1.94
CA ARG A 43 -8.53 -1.36 -2.00
C ARG A 43 -9.15 -1.04 -0.63
N GLY A 44 -9.58 -2.07 0.09
CA GLY A 44 -10.15 -1.94 1.43
C GLY A 44 -9.14 -1.39 2.43
N ALA A 45 -7.91 -1.92 2.43
CA ALA A 45 -6.84 -1.39 3.28
C ALA A 45 -6.52 0.07 2.96
N ALA A 46 -6.47 0.46 1.67
CA ALA A 46 -6.27 1.85 1.29
C ALA A 46 -7.37 2.76 1.82
N ALA A 47 -8.63 2.31 1.78
CA ALA A 47 -9.75 3.05 2.34
C ALA A 47 -9.71 3.12 3.88
N ALA A 48 -9.24 2.06 4.54
CA ALA A 48 -9.13 2.00 6.00
C ALA A 48 -8.06 2.96 6.55
N VAL A 49 -6.94 3.12 5.85
CA VAL A 49 -5.85 4.01 6.29
C VAL A 49 -5.96 5.44 5.78
N LEU A 50 -6.74 5.70 4.72
CA LEU A 50 -6.96 7.05 4.19
C LEU A 50 -7.43 8.09 5.24
N PRO A 51 -8.35 7.77 6.17
CA PRO A 51 -8.74 8.71 7.22
C PRO A 51 -7.71 8.80 8.37
N LEU A 52 -6.75 7.87 8.45
CA LEU A 52 -5.66 7.95 9.42
C LEU A 52 -4.64 8.95 8.91
N GLY A 53 -4.37 10.00 9.68
CA GLY A 53 -3.25 10.90 9.41
C GLY A 53 -1.90 10.17 9.51
N GLU A 54 -0.86 10.78 8.96
CA GLU A 54 0.50 10.20 8.92
C GLU A 54 1.01 9.78 10.31
N GLU A 55 0.80 10.62 11.34
CA GLU A 55 1.23 10.34 12.71
C GLU A 55 0.55 9.11 13.31
N ALA A 56 -0.78 8.99 13.14
CA ALA A 56 -1.54 7.85 13.66
C ALA A 56 -1.13 6.55 12.97
N LEU A 57 -0.87 6.62 11.66
CA LEU A 57 -0.42 5.47 10.90
C LEU A 57 1.02 5.07 11.28
N ALA A 58 1.92 6.04 11.50
CA ALA A 58 3.27 5.78 11.98
C ALA A 58 3.27 5.16 13.38
N ALA A 59 2.38 5.61 14.27
CA ALA A 59 2.20 4.99 15.59
C ALA A 59 1.74 3.52 15.46
N ALA A 60 0.74 3.25 14.60
CA ALA A 60 0.24 1.90 14.35
C ALA A 60 1.29 0.96 13.69
N VAL A 61 2.25 1.53 12.95
CA VAL A 61 3.41 0.78 12.44
C VAL A 61 4.40 0.48 13.57
N ALA A 62 4.69 1.46 14.42
CA ALA A 62 5.66 1.33 15.51
C ALA A 62 5.20 0.36 16.60
N ASP A 63 3.89 0.32 16.89
CA ASP A 63 3.30 -0.58 17.89
C ASP A 63 2.95 -1.98 17.35
N GLY A 64 3.05 -2.18 16.02
CA GLY A 64 2.70 -3.44 15.36
C GLY A 64 1.19 -3.74 15.33
N SER A 65 0.33 -2.72 15.48
CA SER A 65 -1.12 -2.88 15.62
C SER A 65 -1.90 -2.76 14.31
N LEU A 66 -1.25 -2.55 13.16
CA LEU A 66 -1.90 -2.40 11.85
C LEU A 66 -2.96 -3.48 11.56
N THR A 67 -2.70 -4.75 11.88
CA THR A 67 -3.65 -5.85 11.60
C THR A 67 -4.86 -5.87 12.54
N SER A 68 -4.86 -5.05 13.59
CA SER A 68 -6.01 -4.83 14.46
C SER A 68 -7.01 -3.84 13.84
N LEU A 69 -6.58 -3.09 12.81
CA LEU A 69 -7.46 -2.16 12.09
C LEU A 69 -8.39 -2.95 11.16
N PRO A 70 -9.72 -2.69 11.20
CA PRO A 70 -10.67 -3.34 10.30
C PRO A 70 -10.29 -3.16 8.82
N GLY A 71 -10.26 -4.27 8.08
CA GLY A 71 -9.93 -4.26 6.65
C GLY A 71 -8.43 -4.31 6.33
N ILE A 72 -7.55 -4.43 7.33
CA ILE A 72 -6.10 -4.57 7.14
C ILE A 72 -5.66 -6.00 7.50
N GLY A 73 -5.31 -6.77 6.47
CA GLY A 73 -4.67 -8.08 6.62
C GLY A 73 -3.14 -7.99 6.61
N ALA A 74 -2.47 -9.12 6.89
CA ALA A 74 -1.00 -9.20 6.98
C ALA A 74 -0.27 -8.65 5.75
N SER A 75 -0.70 -8.98 4.52
CA SER A 75 -0.06 -8.49 3.30
C SER A 75 -0.16 -6.97 3.16
N SER A 76 -1.32 -6.39 3.45
CA SER A 76 -1.51 -4.93 3.41
C SER A 76 -0.72 -4.24 4.51
N ALA A 77 -0.67 -4.82 5.72
CA ALA A 77 0.12 -4.29 6.83
C ALA A 77 1.62 -4.26 6.51
N SER A 78 2.14 -5.27 5.82
CA SER A 78 3.53 -5.29 5.34
C SER A 78 3.80 -4.12 4.40
N VAL A 79 2.95 -3.93 3.39
CA VAL A 79 3.10 -2.85 2.40
C VAL A 79 3.01 -1.47 3.06
N ILE A 80 2.07 -1.28 3.99
CA ILE A 80 1.94 -0.04 4.76
C ILE A 80 3.22 0.24 5.55
N THR A 81 3.76 -0.78 6.22
CA THR A 81 4.99 -0.68 7.00
C THR A 81 6.18 -0.27 6.13
N ASP A 82 6.34 -0.93 4.99
CA ASP A 82 7.41 -0.62 4.04
C ASP A 82 7.28 0.82 3.52
N ALA A 83 6.10 1.21 3.07
CA ALA A 83 5.85 2.56 2.57
C ALA A 83 6.06 3.65 3.63
N VAL A 84 5.62 3.44 4.88
CA VAL A 84 5.87 4.38 5.99
C VAL A 84 7.36 4.50 6.30
N ARG A 85 8.14 3.44 6.08
CA ARG A 85 9.61 3.44 6.24
C ARG A 85 10.35 3.94 4.99
N GLY A 86 9.64 4.34 3.94
CA GLY A 86 10.23 4.74 2.66
C GLY A 86 10.85 3.58 1.87
N VAL A 87 10.53 2.33 2.24
CA VAL A 87 10.94 1.13 1.53
C VAL A 87 9.94 0.86 0.41
N VAL A 88 10.45 0.87 -0.82
CA VAL A 88 9.67 0.57 -2.02
C VAL A 88 9.99 -0.86 -2.43
N PRO A 89 8.98 -1.73 -2.69
CA PRO A 89 9.22 -3.08 -3.19
C PRO A 89 9.97 -3.12 -4.52
#